data_AF-A0AAX6DIK2-F1
#
_entry.id   AF-A0AAX6DIK2-F1
#
_cell.length_a   1.000
_cell.length_b   1.000
_cell.length_c   1.000
_cell.angle_alpha   90.00
_cell.angle_beta   90.00
_cell.angle_gamma   90.00
#
_symmetry.space_group_name_H-M   'P 1'
#
loop_
_entity.id
_entity.type
_entity.pdbx_description
1 polymer ?
#
loop_
_entity_poly.entity_id
_entity_poly.type
_entity_poly.pdbx_seq_one_letter_code
_entity_poly.pdbx_strand_id
1 'polypeptide(L)'
;MRPVKPKLVDDPFSLTTTMKKIPHADEGEFKVARRLLSVLGSKKEALEGLEDAFLEQPEEEEKKIKKINYLPDLMGDNWLVQHPRRIFVVVGGTKKRARNTDWFEREYPKKGAEFEIVKVDLVGKEGGGIGDWLEKNVRAEEFVVMEADADAVEEMVRGNVIHLVDELFMECDTRGSRKSRRAYWECLTLYGRVRDEGVAVHQLWE
;
A
#
# COMPACT_ATOMS: atom_id res chain seq x y z
N MET A 1 -72.05 5.77 44.92
CA MET A 1 -70.59 5.84 44.68
C MET A 1 -70.36 6.01 43.18
N ARG A 2 -69.83 7.15 42.75
CA ARG A 2 -69.36 7.40 41.37
C ARG A 2 -67.91 7.91 41.47
N PRO A 3 -66.99 7.42 40.63
CA PRO A 3 -65.56 7.69 40.79
C PRO A 3 -65.20 9.12 40.39
N VAL A 4 -64.35 9.74 41.22
CA VAL A 4 -63.74 11.07 41.03
C VAL A 4 -62.63 10.93 39.98
N LYS A 5 -62.64 11.80 38.96
CA LYS A 5 -61.56 11.86 37.95
C LYS A 5 -60.30 12.47 38.58
N PRO A 6 -59.11 11.87 38.41
CA PRO A 6 -57.87 12.50 38.83
C PRO A 6 -57.51 13.66 37.88
N LYS A 7 -57.01 14.76 38.47
CA LYS A 7 -56.48 15.94 37.78
C LYS A 7 -55.15 15.59 37.11
N LEU A 8 -55.00 16.05 35.87
CA LEU A 8 -53.75 16.04 35.11
C LEU A 8 -52.72 16.91 35.86
N VAL A 9 -51.54 16.37 36.12
CA VAL A 9 -50.38 17.11 36.63
C VAL A 9 -49.49 17.38 35.42
N ASP A 10 -49.19 18.66 35.18
CA ASP A 10 -48.32 19.10 34.09
C ASP A 10 -46.87 18.63 34.35
N ASP A 11 -46.33 17.86 33.41
CA ASP A 11 -44.99 17.29 33.46
C ASP A 11 -44.02 18.26 32.74
N PRO A 12 -43.04 18.89 33.43
CA PRO A 12 -42.21 19.94 32.85
C PRO A 12 -41.05 19.42 31.99
N PHE A 13 -41.04 18.15 31.58
CA PHE A 13 -39.99 17.55 30.75
C PHE A 13 -40.51 17.01 29.41
N SER A 14 -41.34 17.79 28.71
CA SER A 14 -41.54 17.60 27.26
C SER A 14 -40.37 18.21 26.47
N LEU A 15 -39.26 17.50 26.40
CA LEU A 15 -38.21 17.79 25.41
C LEU A 15 -38.70 17.30 24.04
N THR A 16 -39.38 18.17 23.30
CA THR A 16 -39.51 18.00 21.85
C THR A 16 -38.12 18.15 21.23
N THR A 17 -37.43 17.04 20.99
CA THR A 17 -36.20 17.06 20.19
C THR A 17 -36.56 17.34 18.73
N THR A 18 -36.61 18.62 18.39
CA THR A 18 -36.51 19.05 16.99
C THR A 18 -35.11 18.67 16.53
N MET A 19 -34.98 17.64 15.69
CA MET A 19 -33.72 17.29 15.07
C MET A 19 -33.27 18.45 14.17
N LYS A 20 -32.39 19.29 14.73
CA LYS A 20 -31.73 20.38 14.03
C LYS A 20 -30.64 19.74 13.17
N LYS A 21 -30.95 19.51 11.89
CA LYS A 21 -30.00 19.00 10.89
C LYS A 21 -28.92 20.06 10.62
N ILE A 22 -27.70 19.86 11.15
CA ILE A 22 -26.46 20.57 10.76
C ILE A 22 -25.25 19.68 11.14
N PRO A 23 -24.14 19.59 10.36
CA PRO A 23 -23.82 20.26 9.11
C PRO A 23 -23.76 19.31 7.90
N HIS A 24 -23.74 19.95 6.73
CA HIS A 24 -23.23 19.44 5.47
C HIS A 24 -21.94 18.63 5.72
N ALA A 25 -22.01 17.29 5.62
CA ALA A 25 -20.85 16.57 5.13
C ALA A 25 -20.61 17.11 3.72
N ASP A 26 -19.42 17.63 3.46
CA ASP A 26 -19.08 18.13 2.13
C ASP A 26 -19.36 17.02 1.12
N GLU A 27 -20.15 17.32 0.08
CA GLU A 27 -20.44 16.34 -0.96
C GLU A 27 -19.13 15.83 -1.59
N GLY A 28 -18.06 16.63 -1.55
CA GLY A 28 -16.69 16.24 -1.90
C GLY A 28 -16.13 15.12 -1.03
N GLU A 29 -16.15 15.28 0.30
CA GLU A 29 -15.61 14.30 1.25
C GLU A 29 -16.35 12.94 1.16
N PHE A 30 -17.67 12.98 1.00
CA PHE A 30 -18.47 11.76 0.84
C PHE A 30 -18.25 11.06 -0.51
N LYS A 31 -17.98 11.82 -1.58
CA LYS A 31 -17.58 11.25 -2.89
C LYS A 31 -16.18 10.65 -2.83
N VAL A 32 -15.23 11.29 -2.14
CA VAL A 32 -13.88 10.78 -1.92
C VAL A 32 -13.92 9.49 -1.10
N ALA A 33 -14.64 9.46 0.02
CA ALA A 33 -14.77 8.27 0.85
C ALA A 33 -15.40 7.08 0.10
N ARG A 34 -16.48 7.32 -0.67
CA ARG A 34 -17.10 6.28 -1.51
C ARG A 34 -16.16 5.78 -2.61
N ARG A 35 -15.40 6.68 -3.24
CA ARG A 35 -14.41 6.32 -4.25
C ARG A 35 -13.29 5.49 -3.64
N LEU A 36 -12.73 5.91 -2.50
CA LEU A 36 -11.71 5.16 -1.77
C LEU A 36 -12.22 3.76 -1.41
N LEU A 37 -13.43 3.61 -0.88
CA LEU A 37 -14.04 2.31 -0.59
C LEU A 37 -14.19 1.43 -1.85
N SER A 38 -14.64 2.00 -2.96
CA SER A 38 -14.76 1.26 -4.24
C SER A 38 -13.40 0.87 -4.82
N VAL A 39 -12.38 1.73 -4.66
CA VAL A 39 -11.00 1.47 -5.07
C VAL A 39 -10.38 0.40 -4.19
N LEU A 40 -10.64 0.41 -2.88
CA LEU A 40 -10.18 -0.63 -1.96
C LEU A 40 -10.82 -2.00 -2.24
N GLY A 41 -12.12 -2.03 -2.59
CA GLY A 41 -12.77 -3.25 -3.09
C GLY A 41 -12.05 -3.75 -4.34
N SER A 42 -12.04 -2.93 -5.40
CA SER A 42 -11.41 -3.27 -6.69
C SER A 42 -9.94 -3.70 -6.54
N LYS A 43 -9.19 -3.05 -5.63
CA LYS A 43 -7.81 -3.42 -5.31
C LYS A 43 -7.75 -4.80 -4.69
N LYS A 44 -8.62 -5.13 -3.74
CA LYS A 44 -8.68 -6.47 -3.14
C LYS A 44 -8.93 -7.55 -4.20
N GLU A 45 -9.87 -7.33 -5.12
CA GLU A 45 -10.10 -8.28 -6.21
C GLU A 45 -8.90 -8.36 -7.17
N ALA A 46 -8.23 -7.24 -7.46
CA ALA A 46 -7.02 -7.25 -8.28
C ALA A 46 -5.86 -8.03 -7.61
N LEU A 47 -5.72 -7.97 -6.29
CA LEU A 47 -4.67 -8.72 -5.58
C LEU A 47 -4.81 -10.25 -5.74
N GLU A 48 -6.01 -10.76 -5.98
CA GLU A 48 -6.24 -12.19 -6.27
C GLU A 48 -5.70 -12.59 -7.66
N GLY A 49 -5.48 -11.62 -8.55
CA GLY A 49 -4.91 -11.82 -9.90
C GLY A 49 -3.38 -11.77 -9.97
N LEU A 50 -2.69 -11.54 -8.85
CA LEU A 50 -1.23 -11.50 -8.82
C LEU A 50 -0.61 -12.89 -9.05
N GLU A 51 0.63 -12.92 -9.51
CA GLU A 51 1.35 -14.17 -9.74
C GLU A 51 1.67 -14.92 -8.44
N ASP A 52 1.79 -16.25 -8.50
CA ASP A 52 2.16 -17.04 -7.33
C ASP A 52 3.62 -16.78 -6.90
N ALA A 53 3.88 -16.88 -5.60
CA ALA A 53 5.25 -16.86 -5.09
C ALA A 53 6.00 -18.12 -5.51
N PHE A 54 7.27 -17.99 -5.87
CA PHE A 54 8.14 -19.15 -5.98
C PHE A 54 8.37 -19.73 -4.58
N LEU A 55 8.06 -21.00 -4.35
CA LEU A 55 8.24 -21.64 -3.04
C LEU A 55 9.69 -22.04 -2.76
N GLU A 56 10.50 -22.10 -3.81
CA GLU A 56 11.94 -22.35 -3.75
C GLU A 56 12.68 -21.26 -4.52
N GLN A 57 14.00 -21.18 -4.36
CA GLN A 57 14.80 -20.23 -5.13
C GLN A 57 14.77 -20.65 -6.61
N PRO A 58 14.25 -19.82 -7.53
CA PRO A 58 14.08 -20.20 -8.92
C PRO A 58 15.43 -20.28 -9.64
N GLU A 59 15.50 -21.18 -10.61
CA GLU A 59 16.61 -21.25 -11.55
C GLU A 59 16.57 -20.06 -12.53
N GLU A 60 17.71 -19.76 -13.18
CA GLU A 60 17.85 -18.61 -14.08
C GLU A 60 16.87 -18.63 -15.26
N GLU A 61 16.40 -19.81 -15.66
CA GLU A 61 15.43 -19.98 -16.74
C GLU A 61 14.01 -19.67 -16.26
N GLU A 62 13.66 -20.08 -15.04
CA GLU A 62 12.35 -19.81 -14.42
C GLU A 62 12.17 -18.31 -14.15
N LYS A 63 13.25 -17.62 -13.74
CA LYS A 63 13.27 -16.17 -13.57
C LYS A 63 12.86 -15.42 -14.85
N LYS A 64 13.23 -15.93 -16.02
CA LYS A 64 12.95 -15.30 -17.33
C LYS A 64 11.53 -15.53 -17.82
N ILE A 65 10.90 -16.63 -17.38
CA ILE A 65 9.58 -17.05 -17.86
C ILE A 65 8.47 -16.48 -16.96
N LYS A 66 8.78 -16.12 -15.72
CA LYS A 66 7.78 -15.58 -14.80
C LYS A 66 7.25 -14.25 -15.31
N LYS A 67 5.98 -14.27 -15.68
CA LYS A 67 5.21 -13.07 -15.99
C LYS A 67 4.76 -12.41 -14.68
N ILE A 68 5.12 -11.15 -14.51
CA ILE A 68 4.63 -10.31 -13.42
C ILE A 68 3.26 -9.76 -13.81
N ASN A 69 2.28 -9.84 -12.90
CA ASN A 69 0.96 -9.25 -13.09
C ASN A 69 0.90 -7.92 -12.35
N TYR A 70 1.26 -6.83 -13.04
CA TYR A 70 1.32 -5.49 -12.46
C TYR A 70 -0.05 -4.96 -12.05
N LEU A 71 -0.11 -4.21 -10.95
CA LEU A 71 -1.37 -3.69 -10.43
C LEU A 71 -2.10 -2.77 -11.45
N PRO A 72 -1.42 -1.88 -12.20
CA PRO A 72 -2.08 -1.09 -13.25
C PRO A 72 -2.71 -1.92 -14.38
N ASP A 73 -2.22 -3.13 -14.65
CA ASP A 73 -2.81 -4.02 -15.65
C ASP A 73 -4.08 -4.72 -15.12
N LEU A 74 -4.13 -4.99 -13.81
CA LEU A 74 -5.24 -5.65 -13.14
C LEU A 74 -6.40 -4.69 -12.82
N MET A 75 -6.08 -3.43 -12.53
CA MET A 75 -7.07 -2.41 -12.15
C MET A 75 -7.80 -1.75 -13.34
N GLY A 76 -7.31 -1.98 -14.57
CA GLY A 76 -7.91 -1.46 -15.79
C GLY A 76 -7.52 -0.02 -16.14
N ASP A 77 -8.03 0.44 -17.28
CA ASP A 77 -7.65 1.73 -17.86
C ASP A 77 -8.14 2.91 -17.01
N ASN A 78 -7.35 3.98 -17.04
CA ASN A 78 -7.62 5.22 -16.31
C ASN A 78 -7.70 5.13 -14.78
N TRP A 79 -7.49 3.97 -14.15
CA TRP A 79 -7.42 3.90 -12.68
C TRP A 79 -6.19 4.65 -12.14
N LEU A 80 -5.04 4.40 -12.74
CA LEU A 80 -3.76 4.95 -12.28
C LEU A 80 -3.69 6.49 -12.34
N VAL A 81 -4.33 7.12 -13.33
CA VAL A 81 -4.40 8.59 -13.48
C VAL A 81 -5.30 9.26 -12.44
N GLN A 82 -6.12 8.50 -11.70
CA GLN A 82 -7.00 9.02 -10.66
C GLN A 82 -6.28 9.46 -9.40
N HIS A 83 -5.07 8.93 -9.18
CA HIS A 83 -4.25 9.29 -8.05
C HIS A 83 -3.67 10.71 -8.24
N PRO A 84 -3.67 11.56 -7.20
CA PRO A 84 -3.14 12.92 -7.30
C PRO A 84 -1.64 12.93 -7.56
N ARG A 85 -0.92 11.91 -7.06
CA ARG A 85 0.51 11.72 -7.26
C ARG A 85 0.81 10.23 -7.40
N ARG A 86 1.79 9.90 -8.23
CA ARG A 86 2.34 8.56 -8.44
C ARG A 86 3.83 8.63 -8.23
N ILE A 87 4.38 7.75 -7.40
CA ILE A 87 5.78 7.81 -7.00
C ILE A 87 6.37 6.42 -7.16
N PHE A 88 7.56 6.35 -7.76
CA PHE A 88 8.41 5.18 -7.72
C PHE A 88 9.56 5.43 -6.76
N VAL A 89 9.62 4.67 -5.68
CA VAL A 89 10.61 4.81 -4.61
C VAL A 89 11.59 3.65 -4.68
N VAL A 90 12.88 3.95 -4.75
CA VAL A 90 13.95 2.93 -4.67
C VAL A 90 14.66 3.06 -3.33
N VAL A 91 14.64 2.00 -2.53
CA VAL A 91 15.14 1.94 -1.15
C VAL A 91 16.33 0.99 -1.07
N GLY A 92 17.42 1.45 -0.46
CA GLY A 92 18.59 0.60 -0.16
C GLY A 92 19.79 0.85 -1.09
N GLY A 93 20.98 0.85 -0.49
CA GLY A 93 22.25 1.27 -1.09
C GLY A 93 23.31 0.17 -1.23
N THR A 94 24.35 0.48 -2.02
CA THR A 94 25.62 -0.23 -2.33
C THR A 94 25.67 -1.17 -3.55
N LYS A 95 24.58 -1.80 -4.01
CA LYS A 95 24.62 -2.59 -5.26
C LYS A 95 24.26 -1.71 -6.46
N LYS A 96 24.88 -2.00 -7.62
CA LYS A 96 24.76 -1.21 -8.87
C LYS A 96 23.31 -1.00 -9.36
N ARG A 97 22.34 -1.83 -8.95
CA ARG A 97 20.93 -1.75 -9.40
C ARG A 97 20.04 -0.76 -8.65
N ALA A 98 20.29 -0.46 -7.38
CA ALA A 98 19.60 0.65 -6.69
C ALA A 98 19.80 2.01 -7.39
N ARG A 99 20.78 2.12 -8.30
CA ARG A 99 20.98 3.31 -9.14
C ARG A 99 20.26 3.26 -10.48
N ASN A 100 19.82 2.10 -10.97
CA ASN A 100 19.26 1.95 -12.30
C ASN A 100 17.74 1.77 -12.28
N THR A 101 17.02 2.82 -12.67
CA THR A 101 15.56 2.86 -12.80
C THR A 101 15.07 2.61 -14.23
N ASP A 102 15.96 2.21 -15.15
CA ASP A 102 15.66 2.04 -16.57
C ASP A 102 14.62 0.95 -16.84
N TRP A 103 14.60 -0.10 -16.01
CA TRP A 103 13.61 -1.17 -16.14
C TRP A 103 12.21 -0.62 -15.91
N PHE A 104 12.03 0.24 -14.90
CA PHE A 104 10.74 0.85 -14.58
C PHE A 104 10.26 1.72 -15.74
N GLU A 105 11.17 2.51 -16.34
CA GLU A 105 10.82 3.35 -17.48
C GLU A 105 10.44 2.55 -18.73
N ARG A 106 11.06 1.38 -18.94
CA ARG A 106 10.89 0.56 -20.14
C ARG A 106 9.76 -0.46 -20.06
N GLU A 107 9.51 -1.00 -18.88
CA GLU A 107 8.72 -2.24 -18.71
C GLU A 107 7.51 -2.03 -17.80
N TYR A 108 7.55 -1.10 -16.85
CA TYR A 108 6.43 -0.88 -15.94
C TYR A 108 5.24 -0.24 -16.69
N PRO A 109 4.00 -0.78 -16.54
CA PRO A 109 2.84 -0.29 -17.26
C PRO A 109 2.31 1.01 -16.66
N LYS A 110 2.94 2.14 -17.02
CA LYS A 110 2.55 3.48 -16.56
C LYS A 110 1.18 3.94 -17.06
N LYS A 111 0.56 3.26 -18.03
CA LYS A 111 -0.76 3.59 -18.63
C LYS A 111 -0.90 5.07 -19.02
N GLY A 112 0.18 5.69 -19.52
CA GLY A 112 0.20 7.11 -19.90
C GLY A 112 0.26 8.10 -18.71
N ALA A 113 0.44 7.61 -17.49
CA ALA A 113 0.61 8.44 -16.30
C ALA A 113 2.10 8.76 -16.04
N GLU A 114 2.34 9.94 -15.49
CA GLU A 114 3.66 10.38 -15.05
C GLU A 114 3.96 9.90 -13.61
N PHE A 115 5.23 9.57 -13.35
CA PHE A 115 5.74 9.14 -12.05
C PHE A 115 6.87 10.06 -11.57
N GLU A 116 6.84 10.40 -10.29
CA GLU A 116 7.99 10.96 -9.58
C GLU A 116 8.93 9.81 -9.17
N ILE A 117 10.21 9.88 -9.53
CA ILE A 117 11.19 8.86 -9.14
C ILE A 117 12.04 9.38 -7.97
N VAL A 118 12.00 8.68 -6.83
CA VAL A 118 12.72 9.03 -5.61
C VAL A 118 13.67 7.92 -5.22
N LYS A 119 14.93 8.26 -4.96
CA LYS A 119 15.93 7.33 -4.43
C LYS A 119 16.18 7.68 -2.96
N VAL A 120 15.88 6.74 -2.06
CA VAL A 120 16.05 6.90 -0.62
C VAL A 120 17.30 6.14 -0.20
N ASP A 121 18.34 6.87 0.16
CA ASP A 121 19.56 6.30 0.72
C ASP A 121 19.41 6.14 2.24
N LEU A 122 19.61 4.91 2.72
CA LEU A 122 19.54 4.56 4.14
C LEU A 122 20.92 4.55 4.82
N VAL A 123 21.99 4.91 4.09
CA VAL A 123 23.35 4.95 4.64
C VAL A 123 23.53 6.15 5.57
N GLY A 124 23.79 5.86 6.86
CA GLY A 124 24.14 6.85 7.87
C GLY A 124 22.94 7.55 8.50
N LYS A 125 22.07 6.77 9.17
CA LYS A 125 20.80 7.13 9.86
C LYS A 125 20.81 8.41 10.73
N GLU A 126 21.11 9.57 10.16
CA GLU A 126 20.81 10.90 10.66
C GLU A 126 19.57 11.41 9.92
N GLY A 127 18.39 10.86 10.27
CA GLY A 127 17.15 11.23 9.57
C GLY A 127 15.92 10.35 9.82
N GLY A 128 16.11 9.19 10.45
CA GLY A 128 15.07 8.17 10.59
C GLY A 128 15.21 7.05 9.56
N GLY A 129 14.42 5.99 9.72
CA GLY A 129 14.40 4.84 8.81
C GLY A 129 13.56 5.09 7.54
N ILE A 130 13.39 4.07 6.69
CA ILE A 130 12.49 4.17 5.52
C ILE A 130 11.04 4.42 5.98
N GLY A 131 10.66 3.86 7.14
CA GLY A 131 9.33 4.08 7.67
C GLY A 131 9.06 5.55 8.01
N ASP A 132 10.02 6.21 8.67
CA ASP A 132 9.92 7.64 8.99
C ASP A 132 9.87 8.50 7.72
N TRP A 133 10.54 8.06 6.65
CA TRP A 133 10.49 8.75 5.36
C TRP A 133 9.10 8.63 4.73
N LEU A 134 8.50 7.43 4.72
CA LEU A 134 7.16 7.21 4.18
C LEU A 134 6.12 8.07 4.89
N GLU A 135 6.09 8.07 6.22
CA GLU A 135 5.10 8.84 6.99
C GLU A 135 5.17 10.35 6.72
N LYS A 136 6.38 10.87 6.47
CA LYS A 136 6.59 12.30 6.23
C LYS A 136 6.33 12.71 4.78
N ASN A 137 6.49 11.80 3.83
CA ASN A 137 6.54 12.12 2.41
C ASN A 137 5.41 11.52 1.58
N VAL A 138 4.64 10.56 2.09
CA VAL A 138 3.59 9.85 1.34
C VAL A 138 2.24 10.02 2.01
N ARG A 139 1.19 10.20 1.19
CA ARG A 139 -0.20 10.24 1.65
C ARG A 139 -0.99 9.04 1.13
N ALA A 140 -2.04 8.65 1.84
CA ALA A 140 -2.84 7.47 1.53
C ALA A 140 -3.56 7.51 0.17
N GLU A 141 -3.77 8.69 -0.42
CA GLU A 141 -4.41 8.81 -1.74
C GLU A 141 -3.42 8.64 -2.90
N GLU A 142 -2.12 8.68 -2.63
CA GLU A 142 -1.06 8.62 -3.64
C GLU A 142 -0.78 7.17 -4.02
N PHE A 143 -0.36 6.97 -5.27
CA PHE A 143 -0.01 5.64 -5.75
C PHE A 143 1.49 5.41 -5.62
N VAL A 144 1.89 4.44 -4.79
CA VAL A 144 3.29 4.21 -4.47
C VAL A 144 3.74 2.85 -4.97
N VAL A 145 4.69 2.90 -5.90
CA VAL A 145 5.47 1.73 -6.31
C VAL A 145 6.81 1.80 -5.60
N MET A 146 7.26 0.68 -5.03
CA MET A 146 8.53 0.66 -4.30
C MET A 146 9.40 -0.52 -4.73
N GLU A 147 10.69 -0.29 -4.88
CA GLU A 147 11.73 -1.31 -4.99
C GLU A 147 12.56 -1.27 -3.70
N ALA A 148 12.64 -2.39 -2.97
CA ALA A 148 13.31 -2.44 -1.67
C ALA A 148 13.84 -3.83 -1.34
N ASP A 149 14.90 -3.90 -0.53
CA ASP A 149 15.38 -5.16 0.04
C ASP A 149 14.49 -5.65 1.21
N ALA A 150 14.62 -6.93 1.54
CA ALA A 150 13.84 -7.57 2.59
C ALA A 150 14.01 -6.94 3.99
N ASP A 151 15.14 -6.30 4.28
CA ASP A 151 15.40 -5.66 5.58
C ASP A 151 14.64 -4.32 5.69
N ALA A 152 14.63 -3.51 4.63
CA ALA A 152 13.82 -2.31 4.54
C ALA A 152 12.32 -2.64 4.61
N VAL A 153 11.89 -3.72 3.94
CA VAL A 153 10.48 -4.17 3.98
C VAL A 153 10.08 -4.63 5.38
N GLU A 154 10.95 -5.37 6.07
CA GLU A 154 10.68 -5.76 7.45
C GLU A 154 10.57 -4.56 8.40
N GLU A 155 11.40 -3.52 8.21
CA GLU A 155 11.29 -2.26 8.95
C GLU A 155 9.91 -1.61 8.75
N MET A 156 9.41 -1.54 7.51
CA MET A 156 8.10 -0.96 7.19
C MET A 156 6.93 -1.76 7.78
N VAL A 157 7.00 -3.09 7.71
CA VAL A 157 5.98 -3.98 8.31
C VAL A 157 5.99 -3.82 9.84
N ARG A 158 7.17 -3.78 10.46
CA ARG A 158 7.29 -3.57 11.91
C ARG A 158 6.80 -2.18 12.34
N GLY A 159 7.03 -1.17 11.51
CA GLY A 159 6.58 0.20 11.72
C GLY A 159 5.10 0.44 11.43
N ASN A 160 4.38 -0.55 10.89
CA ASN A 160 3.00 -0.41 10.43
C ASN A 160 2.80 0.74 9.42
N VAL A 161 3.73 0.87 8.48
CA VAL A 161 3.70 1.89 7.42
C VAL A 161 3.69 1.29 6.02
N ILE A 162 3.75 -0.04 5.91
CA ILE A 162 3.74 -0.75 4.63
C ILE A 162 2.44 -0.52 3.84
N HIS A 163 1.34 -0.18 4.51
CA HIS A 163 0.06 0.15 3.89
C HIS A 163 0.09 1.43 3.03
N LEU A 164 1.16 2.24 3.14
CA LEU A 164 1.42 3.39 2.27
C LEU A 164 2.04 2.99 0.92
N VAL A 165 2.37 1.71 0.73
CA VAL A 165 2.89 1.16 -0.53
C VAL A 165 1.78 0.38 -1.22
N ASP A 166 1.55 0.66 -2.50
CA ASP A 166 0.54 -0.05 -3.28
C ASP A 166 1.11 -1.28 -3.98
N GLU A 167 2.31 -1.15 -4.53
CA GLU A 167 2.98 -2.20 -5.30
C GLU A 167 4.47 -2.23 -4.93
N LEU A 168 4.98 -3.41 -4.59
CA LEU A 168 6.30 -3.62 -4.01
C LEU A 168 7.10 -4.66 -4.80
N PHE A 169 8.29 -4.29 -5.26
CA PHE A 169 9.30 -5.18 -5.83
C PHE A 169 10.34 -5.48 -4.74
N MET A 170 10.19 -6.65 -4.11
CA MET A 170 11.02 -7.03 -2.97
C MET A 170 12.24 -7.86 -3.43
N GLU A 171 13.44 -7.34 -3.20
CA GLU A 171 14.70 -8.10 -3.37
C GLU A 171 14.92 -8.98 -2.13
N CYS A 172 15.15 -10.28 -2.38
CA CYS A 172 15.55 -11.23 -1.35
C CYS A 172 16.96 -11.76 -1.66
N ASP A 173 17.98 -11.14 -1.09
CA ASP A 173 19.36 -11.62 -1.23
C ASP A 173 19.62 -12.84 -0.33
N THR A 174 19.51 -14.02 -0.92
CA THR A 174 19.90 -15.29 -0.27
C THR A 174 21.38 -15.64 -0.49
N ARG A 175 22.09 -14.93 -1.38
CA ARG A 175 23.44 -15.27 -1.89
C ARG A 175 24.56 -14.37 -1.34
N GLY A 176 24.28 -13.42 -0.45
CA GLY A 176 25.25 -12.48 0.13
C GLY A 176 26.38 -13.08 0.99
N SER A 177 27.44 -12.31 1.24
CA SER A 177 28.59 -12.72 2.06
C SER A 177 28.46 -12.29 3.54
N ARG A 178 28.40 -13.30 4.42
CA ARG A 178 28.83 -13.34 5.84
C ARG A 178 28.18 -12.48 6.95
N LYS A 179 27.22 -11.54 6.74
CA LYS A 179 26.62 -10.82 7.91
C LYS A 179 25.09 -10.75 8.07
N SER A 180 24.28 -11.05 7.07
CA SER A 180 22.87 -11.44 7.26
C SER A 180 22.38 -12.16 6.01
N ARG A 181 22.55 -13.49 5.95
CA ARG A 181 21.83 -14.29 4.95
C ARG A 181 20.46 -14.57 5.54
N ARG A 182 19.45 -13.87 5.05
CA ARG A 182 18.06 -14.26 5.30
C ARG A 182 17.83 -15.60 4.61
N ALA A 183 17.27 -16.57 5.33
CA ALA A 183 16.88 -17.82 4.71
C ALA A 183 15.70 -17.57 3.76
N TYR A 184 15.61 -18.32 2.67
CA TYR A 184 14.59 -18.05 1.66
C TYR A 184 13.16 -18.12 2.21
N TRP A 185 12.89 -19.04 3.13
CA TRP A 185 11.59 -19.17 3.80
C TRP A 185 11.24 -17.94 4.66
N GLU A 186 12.22 -17.21 5.19
CA GLU A 186 11.98 -15.96 5.93
C GLU A 186 11.51 -14.87 4.96
N CYS A 187 12.06 -14.82 3.73
CA CYS A 187 11.55 -13.94 2.68
C CYS A 187 10.13 -14.33 2.24
N LEU A 188 9.84 -15.62 2.09
CA LEU A 188 8.47 -16.06 1.76
C LEU A 188 7.47 -15.72 2.86
N THR A 189 7.89 -15.83 4.11
CA THR A 189 7.06 -15.44 5.25
C THR A 189 6.79 -13.93 5.22
N LEU A 190 7.82 -13.12 4.95
CA LEU A 190 7.65 -11.67 4.80
C LEU A 190 6.75 -11.32 3.60
N TYR A 191 6.93 -12.00 2.46
CA TYR A 191 6.10 -11.84 1.27
C TYR A 191 4.62 -12.07 1.57
N GLY A 192 4.29 -13.17 2.26
CA GLY A 192 2.92 -13.47 2.69
C GLY A 192 2.34 -12.37 3.58
N ARG A 193 3.11 -11.92 4.58
CA ARG A 193 2.70 -10.82 5.47
C ARG A 193 2.42 -9.53 4.71
N VAL A 194 3.27 -9.17 3.74
CA VAL A 194 3.06 -7.97 2.92
C VAL A 194 1.79 -8.10 2.07
N ARG A 195 1.51 -9.28 1.51
CA ARG A 195 0.24 -9.54 0.82
C ARG A 195 -0.97 -9.40 1.73
N ASP A 196 -0.88 -9.90 2.96
CA ASP A 196 -1.97 -9.81 3.94
C ASP A 196 -2.30 -8.35 4.32
N GLU A 197 -1.31 -7.44 4.23
CA GLU A 197 -1.49 -5.99 4.41
C GLU A 197 -2.12 -5.29 3.17
N GLY A 198 -2.45 -6.04 2.12
CA GLY A 198 -3.11 -5.50 0.92
C GLY A 198 -2.16 -4.82 -0.07
N VAL A 199 -0.88 -5.19 -0.06
CA VAL A 199 0.14 -4.67 -0.98
C VAL A 199 0.38 -5.66 -2.12
N ALA A 200 0.44 -5.15 -3.36
CA ALA A 200 0.80 -5.96 -4.53
C ALA A 200 2.31 -6.22 -4.54
N VAL A 201 2.74 -7.32 -3.92
CA VAL A 201 4.16 -7.65 -3.80
C VAL A 201 4.63 -8.66 -4.86
N HIS A 202 5.79 -8.36 -5.44
CA HIS A 202 6.48 -9.13 -6.46
C HIS A 202 7.86 -9.53 -5.96
N GLN A 203 8.29 -10.74 -6.32
CA GLN A 203 9.64 -11.19 -6.03
C GLN A 203 10.58 -10.67 -7.10
N LEU A 204 11.50 -9.79 -6.70
CA LEU A 204 12.53 -9.26 -7.60
C LEU A 204 13.75 -10.20 -7.60
N TRP A 205 14.03 -10.77 -8.77
CA TRP A 205 15.15 -11.69 -8.97
C TRP A 205 16.25 -11.03 -9.80
N GLU A 206 17.49 -11.12 -9.33
CA GLU A 206 18.68 -10.74 -10.12
C GLU A 206 19.08 -11.80 -11.14
#